data_AF-A0A9D6MNS8-F1
#
_entry.id   AF-A0A9D6MNS8-F1
#
_cell.length_a   1.000
_cell.length_b   1.000
_cell.length_c   1.000
_cell.angle_alpha   90.00
_cell.angle_beta   90.00
_cell.angle_gamma   90.00
#
_symmetry.space_group_name_H-M   'P 1'
#
loop_
_entity.id
_entity.type
_entity.pdbx_description
1 polymer ?
#
loop_
_entity_poly.entity_id
_entity_poly.type
_entity_poly.pdbx_seq_one_letter_code
_entity_poly.pdbx_strand_id
1 'polypeptide(L)'
;MSQDQTVNQLEHLDEELESILTSFDSSYAWNYGSVKEGLRDLYEKAKRDQWNGTTQLAWDTQVDPEHGILPDIANPLMGYAPYERLNQKERDHLRHGQVALQLSQFLHGEQGALIVASQLVGAVPWMDAKYYAGTQTMDEARHVEVFGRYLRDKLEWQWPVNENLKELLDATIKDSRWDFKYLGMQIIIEGLAMAAFGNLFQITTEPLLKELVRYVMKDESRHVAFGVLSLKDYYQDMPAGEIRDREDFIIYACELMRNRLVGDQIAVAMGWNRDEVRDVVLGSPLGLAFRRTLFMRVVPNLKRLGLLSPRVRAAFAKLEILEFEDADPEAQDRELGLV
;
A
#
# COMPACT_ATOMS: atom_id res chain seq x y z
N MET A 1 16.94 -21.25 -21.81
CA MET A 1 15.83 -21.94 -21.11
C MET A 1 15.59 -21.14 -19.85
N SER A 2 14.77 -20.09 -19.94
CA SER A 2 14.37 -19.30 -18.78
C SER A 2 13.25 -20.09 -18.12
N GLN A 3 13.45 -20.48 -16.87
CA GLN A 3 12.36 -20.96 -16.04
C GLN A 3 11.37 -19.82 -15.90
N ASP A 4 10.11 -20.14 -16.17
CA ASP A 4 8.93 -19.30 -15.96
C ASP A 4 8.98 -18.73 -14.54
N GLN A 5 9.23 -17.43 -14.42
CA GLN A 5 9.08 -16.67 -13.17
C GLN A 5 7.64 -16.14 -13.05
N THR A 6 6.66 -16.94 -13.46
CA THR A 6 5.24 -16.63 -13.33
C THR A 6 4.73 -17.26 -12.04
N VAL A 7 4.34 -16.41 -11.08
CA VAL A 7 3.79 -16.82 -9.77
C VAL A 7 2.31 -17.16 -9.99
N ASN A 8 2.02 -18.33 -10.54
CA ASN A 8 0.70 -18.99 -10.50
C ASN A 8 0.75 -20.33 -11.22
N GLN A 9 1.54 -21.27 -10.69
CA GLN A 9 1.32 -22.68 -11.00
C GLN A 9 0.62 -23.32 -9.80
N LEU A 10 -0.71 -23.47 -9.91
CA LEU A 10 -1.59 -24.09 -8.90
C LEU A 10 -1.17 -25.53 -8.50
N GLU A 11 -0.13 -26.09 -9.13
CA GLU A 11 0.37 -27.45 -8.92
C GLU A 11 1.45 -27.54 -7.80
N HIS A 12 1.90 -26.42 -7.20
CA HIS A 12 3.03 -26.40 -6.24
C HIS A 12 2.78 -25.63 -4.91
N LEU A 13 1.55 -25.67 -4.38
CA LEU A 13 1.12 -24.91 -3.18
C LEU A 13 2.06 -25.00 -1.94
N ASP A 14 2.65 -26.16 -1.64
CA ASP A 14 3.55 -26.33 -0.48
C ASP A 14 4.97 -25.79 -0.72
N GLU A 15 5.39 -25.60 -1.98
CA GLU A 15 6.68 -25.00 -2.35
C GLU A 15 6.61 -23.46 -2.38
N GLU A 16 5.40 -22.89 -2.39
CA GLU A 16 5.12 -21.45 -2.47
C GLU A 16 4.77 -20.79 -1.12
N LEU A 17 4.67 -21.57 -0.03
CA LEU A 17 4.32 -21.06 1.31
C LEU A 17 5.54 -20.53 2.06
N GLU A 18 5.62 -19.21 2.25
CA GLU A 18 6.58 -18.59 3.15
C GLU A 18 5.98 -18.40 4.56
N SER A 19 6.65 -18.92 5.59
CA SER A 19 6.24 -18.76 6.98
C SER A 19 7.14 -17.78 7.73
N ILE A 20 6.54 -16.84 8.45
CA ILE A 20 7.23 -15.96 9.38
C ILE A 20 6.73 -16.20 10.81
N LEU A 21 7.67 -16.32 11.75
CA LEU A 21 7.33 -16.45 13.17
C LEU A 21 6.93 -15.08 13.72
N THR A 22 5.77 -15.02 14.38
CA THR A 22 5.25 -13.79 15.01
C THR A 22 4.83 -14.07 16.45
N SER A 23 5.14 -13.15 17.37
CA SER A 23 4.68 -13.22 18.76
C SER A 23 4.26 -11.83 19.24
N PHE A 24 3.09 -11.72 19.85
CA PHE A 24 2.57 -10.50 20.46
C PHE A 24 1.61 -10.85 21.60
N ASP A 25 1.40 -9.91 22.50
CA ASP A 25 0.45 -10.11 23.60
C ASP A 25 -0.99 -10.10 23.07
N SER A 26 -1.74 -11.14 23.43
CA SER A 26 -3.20 -11.18 23.17
C SER A 26 -3.94 -10.53 24.34
N SER A 27 -4.74 -9.50 24.03
CA SER A 27 -5.44 -8.71 25.04
C SER A 27 -6.94 -9.04 25.07
N TYR A 28 -7.45 -9.54 26.19
CA TYR A 28 -8.89 -9.54 26.45
C TYR A 28 -9.35 -8.16 26.93
N ALA A 29 -10.29 -7.54 26.20
CA ALA A 29 -10.91 -6.29 26.61
C ALA A 29 -12.24 -6.58 27.31
N TRP A 30 -12.22 -6.74 28.64
CA TRP A 30 -13.44 -6.93 29.44
C TRP A 30 -14.25 -5.64 29.62
N ASN A 31 -13.68 -4.49 29.25
CA ASN A 31 -14.40 -3.24 29.10
C ASN A 31 -14.98 -3.14 27.69
N TYR A 32 -16.30 -3.33 27.58
CA TYR A 32 -17.05 -3.27 26.32
C TYR A 32 -17.56 -1.85 25.98
N GLY A 33 -17.24 -0.86 26.83
CA GLY A 33 -17.54 0.55 26.57
C GLY A 33 -16.56 1.20 25.61
N SER A 34 -16.89 2.43 25.19
CA SER A 34 -16.03 3.24 24.32
C SER A 34 -14.97 3.99 25.11
N VAL A 35 -13.70 3.75 24.78
CA VAL A 35 -12.53 4.35 25.46
C VAL A 35 -11.80 5.34 24.55
N LYS A 36 -11.85 5.13 23.23
CA LYS A 36 -11.25 5.98 22.20
C LYS A 36 -12.37 6.61 21.38
N GLU A 37 -12.44 7.93 21.38
CA GLU A 37 -13.43 8.69 20.63
C GLU A 37 -13.31 8.41 19.12
N GLY A 38 -14.45 8.37 18.42
CA GLY A 38 -14.53 8.18 16.97
C GLY A 38 -14.41 6.74 16.46
N LEU A 39 -13.78 5.81 17.20
CA LEU A 39 -13.62 4.43 16.74
C LEU A 39 -14.95 3.69 16.55
N ARG A 40 -15.91 3.90 17.46
CA ARG A 40 -17.25 3.31 17.35
C ARG A 40 -17.98 3.81 16.10
N ASP A 41 -17.92 5.11 15.84
CA ASP A 41 -18.56 5.71 14.66
C ASP A 41 -17.92 5.20 13.37
N LEU A 42 -16.60 5.06 13.35
CA LEU A 42 -15.86 4.49 12.23
C LEU A 42 -16.30 3.05 11.95
N TYR A 43 -16.49 2.24 13.00
CA TYR A 43 -17.02 0.88 12.89
C TYR A 43 -18.45 0.84 12.36
N GLU A 44 -19.35 1.71 12.86
CA GLU A 44 -20.72 1.78 12.34
C GLU A 44 -20.77 2.22 10.87
N LYS A 45 -19.89 3.15 10.45
CA LYS A 45 -19.74 3.52 9.04
C LYS A 45 -19.26 2.34 8.20
N ALA A 46 -18.19 1.66 8.61
CA ALA A 46 -17.62 0.56 7.85
C ALA A 46 -18.60 -0.63 7.70
N LYS A 47 -19.39 -0.95 8.73
CA LYS A 47 -20.46 -1.96 8.62
C LYS A 47 -21.52 -1.61 7.59
N ARG A 48 -22.01 -0.37 7.61
CA ARG A 48 -23.07 0.09 6.70
C ARG A 48 -22.57 0.12 5.25
N ASP A 49 -21.32 0.50 5.07
CA ASP A 49 -20.74 0.82 3.77
C ASP A 49 -20.02 -0.38 3.12
N GLN A 50 -20.17 -1.59 3.68
CA GLN A 50 -19.67 -2.84 3.13
C GLN A 50 -20.13 -3.08 1.69
N TRP A 51 -19.27 -3.76 0.91
CA TRP A 51 -19.56 -4.14 -0.46
C TRP A 51 -19.16 -5.59 -0.76
N ASN A 52 -19.74 -6.17 -1.80
CA ASN A 52 -19.44 -7.52 -2.25
C ASN A 52 -18.71 -7.45 -3.59
N GLY A 53 -17.43 -7.86 -3.59
CA GLY A 53 -16.58 -7.81 -4.77
C GLY A 53 -17.06 -8.70 -5.91
N THR A 54 -17.78 -9.78 -5.63
CA THR A 54 -18.34 -10.66 -6.66
C THR A 54 -19.54 -10.05 -7.37
N THR A 55 -20.45 -9.40 -6.65
CA THR A 55 -21.74 -8.94 -7.21
C THR A 55 -21.78 -7.47 -7.59
N GLN A 56 -20.89 -6.62 -7.06
CA GLN A 56 -20.91 -5.17 -7.32
C GLN A 56 -19.91 -4.72 -8.39
N LEU A 57 -18.89 -5.53 -8.70
CA LEU A 57 -17.96 -5.25 -9.78
C LEU A 57 -18.43 -5.94 -11.07
N ALA A 58 -18.34 -5.23 -12.19
CA ALA A 58 -18.76 -5.71 -13.51
C ALA A 58 -17.72 -6.65 -14.13
N TRP A 59 -17.52 -7.83 -13.54
CA TRP A 59 -16.49 -8.79 -13.95
C TRP A 59 -16.61 -9.29 -15.40
N ASP A 60 -17.79 -9.16 -16.03
CA ASP A 60 -18.00 -9.51 -17.45
C ASP A 60 -17.35 -8.49 -18.43
N THR A 61 -16.85 -7.36 -17.91
CA THR A 61 -16.13 -6.35 -18.68
C THR A 61 -14.93 -6.99 -19.40
N GLN A 62 -14.87 -6.78 -20.71
CA GLN A 62 -13.74 -7.22 -21.54
C GLN A 62 -12.59 -6.23 -21.34
N VAL A 63 -11.44 -6.74 -20.93
CA VAL A 63 -10.23 -5.97 -20.68
C VAL A 63 -9.17 -6.45 -21.66
N ASP A 64 -8.60 -5.54 -22.44
CA ASP A 64 -7.39 -5.81 -23.21
C ASP A 64 -6.19 -5.56 -22.27
N PRO A 65 -5.39 -6.57 -21.92
CA PRO A 65 -4.26 -6.41 -21.00
C PRO A 65 -3.16 -5.46 -21.53
N GLU A 66 -3.08 -5.26 -22.85
CA GLU A 66 -2.08 -4.43 -23.50
C GLU A 66 -2.58 -3.00 -23.80
N HIS A 67 -3.89 -2.77 -23.81
CA HIS A 67 -4.50 -1.49 -24.24
C HIS A 67 -5.64 -1.00 -23.35
N GLY A 68 -5.79 0.32 -23.24
CA GLY A 68 -6.99 0.95 -22.65
C GLY A 68 -7.09 0.95 -21.12
N ILE A 69 -6.15 0.29 -20.41
CA ILE A 69 -6.08 0.32 -18.95
C ILE A 69 -5.57 1.68 -18.45
N LEU A 70 -4.44 2.11 -19.00
CA LEU A 70 -3.84 3.41 -18.75
C LEU A 70 -3.71 4.15 -20.09
N PRO A 71 -3.86 5.50 -20.10
CA PRO A 71 -3.57 6.30 -21.27
C PRO A 71 -2.09 6.26 -21.62
N ASP A 72 -1.76 6.62 -22.86
CA ASP A 72 -0.39 6.80 -23.33
C ASP A 72 0.25 8.02 -22.65
N ILE A 73 0.74 7.80 -21.43
CA ILE A 73 1.50 8.78 -20.65
C ILE A 73 2.99 8.65 -20.92
N ALA A 74 3.73 9.71 -20.62
CA ALA A 74 5.19 9.68 -20.64
C ALA A 74 5.69 8.54 -19.75
N ASN A 75 6.55 7.67 -20.29
CA ASN A 75 7.14 6.57 -19.53
C ASN A 75 8.41 7.07 -18.81
N PRO A 76 8.67 6.71 -17.54
CA PRO A 76 9.92 7.06 -16.86
C PRO A 76 11.19 6.61 -17.61
N LEU A 77 11.08 5.65 -18.53
CA LEU A 77 12.16 5.13 -19.36
C LEU A 77 12.36 5.89 -20.68
N MET A 78 11.61 6.96 -20.95
CA MET A 78 11.85 7.80 -22.13
C MET A 78 13.30 8.30 -22.17
N GLY A 79 13.95 8.16 -23.32
CA GLY A 79 15.38 8.47 -23.51
C GLY A 79 16.34 7.34 -23.14
N TYR A 80 15.87 6.23 -22.57
CA TYR A 80 16.69 5.03 -22.37
C TYR A 80 16.82 4.25 -23.69
N ALA A 81 18.04 4.03 -24.16
CA ALA A 81 18.25 3.48 -25.50
C ALA A 81 17.57 2.12 -25.76
N PRO A 82 17.52 1.15 -24.83
CA PRO A 82 16.73 -0.07 -24.98
C PRO A 82 15.23 0.18 -25.10
N TYR A 83 14.66 1.13 -24.35
CA TYR A 83 13.26 1.53 -24.48
C TYR A 83 12.98 2.16 -25.85
N GLU A 84 13.89 3.00 -26.37
CA GLU A 84 13.70 3.65 -27.66
C GLU A 84 13.77 2.70 -28.86
N ARG A 85 14.41 1.53 -28.69
CA ARG A 85 14.47 0.50 -29.73
C ARG A 85 13.21 -0.36 -29.82
N LEU A 86 12.32 -0.28 -28.83
CA LEU A 86 11.10 -1.09 -28.83
C LEU A 86 10.17 -0.67 -29.97
N ASN A 87 9.71 -1.66 -30.72
CA ASN A 87 8.59 -1.49 -31.64
C ASN A 87 7.26 -1.37 -30.87
N GLN A 88 6.16 -1.07 -31.56
CA GLN A 88 4.86 -0.83 -30.91
C GLN A 88 4.40 -2.03 -30.06
N LYS A 89 4.46 -3.24 -30.63
CA LYS A 89 4.07 -4.46 -29.92
C LYS A 89 4.89 -4.68 -28.65
N GLU A 90 6.18 -4.41 -28.70
CA GLU A 90 7.06 -4.53 -27.52
C GLU A 90 6.76 -3.45 -26.47
N ARG A 91 6.35 -2.25 -26.89
CA ARG A 91 5.90 -1.18 -25.98
C ARG A 91 4.57 -1.52 -25.32
N ASP A 92 3.66 -2.14 -26.04
CA ASP A 92 2.37 -2.58 -25.51
C ASP A 92 2.56 -3.72 -24.49
N HIS A 93 3.43 -4.69 -24.80
CA HIS A 93 3.82 -5.73 -23.86
C HIS A 93 4.53 -5.19 -22.61
N LEU A 94 5.43 -4.20 -22.77
CA LEU A 94 6.06 -3.50 -21.64
C LEU A 94 4.99 -2.83 -20.76
N ARG A 95 4.01 -2.14 -21.36
CA ARG A 95 2.93 -1.46 -20.64
C ARG A 95 2.09 -2.46 -19.85
N HIS A 96 1.71 -3.58 -20.47
CA HIS A 96 1.03 -4.69 -19.80
C HIS A 96 1.83 -5.17 -18.58
N GLY A 97 3.13 -5.44 -18.75
CA GLY A 97 4.01 -5.84 -17.66
C GLY A 97 4.11 -4.80 -16.54
N GLN A 98 4.16 -3.50 -16.86
CA GLN A 98 4.20 -2.42 -15.87
C GLN A 98 2.91 -2.30 -15.06
N VAL A 99 1.75 -2.40 -15.72
CA VAL A 99 0.43 -2.40 -15.04
C VAL A 99 0.30 -3.63 -14.15
N ALA A 100 0.64 -4.81 -14.67
CA ALA A 100 0.65 -6.07 -13.93
C ALA A 100 1.57 -6.00 -12.71
N LEU A 101 2.76 -5.40 -12.86
CA LEU A 101 3.70 -5.20 -11.76
C LEU A 101 3.09 -4.31 -10.68
N GLN A 102 2.52 -3.16 -11.05
CA GLN A 102 1.90 -2.24 -10.10
C GLN A 102 0.76 -2.91 -9.33
N LEU A 103 -0.18 -3.57 -10.02
CA LEU A 103 -1.32 -4.23 -9.36
C LEU A 103 -0.89 -5.45 -8.54
N SER A 104 0.17 -6.16 -8.93
CA SER A 104 0.76 -7.21 -8.09
C SER A 104 1.29 -6.65 -6.78
N GLN A 105 1.97 -5.49 -6.82
CA GLN A 105 2.45 -4.85 -5.59
C GLN A 105 1.34 -4.30 -4.70
N PHE A 106 0.17 -3.97 -5.25
CA PHE A 106 -1.02 -3.68 -4.46
C PHE A 106 -1.53 -4.94 -3.78
N LEU A 107 -1.79 -6.01 -4.54
CA LEU A 107 -2.21 -7.31 -4.00
C LEU A 107 -1.33 -7.78 -2.83
N HIS A 108 -0.01 -7.73 -2.96
CA HIS A 108 0.92 -8.12 -1.89
C HIS A 108 0.86 -7.20 -0.67
N GLY A 109 0.62 -5.90 -0.90
CA GLY A 109 0.35 -4.94 0.17
C GLY A 109 -0.91 -5.31 0.94
N GLU A 110 -2.01 -5.61 0.25
CA GLU A 110 -3.29 -5.99 0.86
C GLU A 110 -3.20 -7.30 1.63
N GLN A 111 -2.42 -8.28 1.14
CA GLN A 111 -2.17 -9.51 1.89
C GLN A 111 -1.42 -9.22 3.19
N GLY A 112 -0.45 -8.33 3.16
CA GLY A 112 0.23 -7.85 4.35
C GLY A 112 -0.70 -7.12 5.32
N ALA A 113 -1.56 -6.23 4.80
CA ALA A 113 -2.57 -5.51 5.56
C ALA A 113 -3.57 -6.47 6.22
N LEU A 114 -4.03 -7.50 5.49
CA LEU A 114 -4.88 -8.56 6.00
C LEU A 114 -4.27 -9.24 7.23
N ILE A 115 -2.99 -9.62 7.15
CA ILE A 115 -2.28 -10.25 8.26
C ILE A 115 -2.19 -9.29 9.45
N VAL A 116 -1.76 -8.03 9.25
CA VAL A 116 -1.63 -7.06 10.34
C VAL A 116 -2.98 -6.75 10.98
N ALA A 117 -4.04 -6.52 10.19
CA ALA A 117 -5.39 -6.29 10.69
C ALA A 117 -5.88 -7.47 11.55
N SER A 118 -5.64 -8.71 11.11
CA SER A 118 -5.99 -9.91 11.89
C SER A 118 -5.26 -9.97 13.23
N GLN A 119 -3.98 -9.56 13.27
CA GLN A 119 -3.20 -9.50 14.51
C GLN A 119 -3.71 -8.40 15.44
N LEU A 120 -4.11 -7.24 14.89
CA LEU A 120 -4.66 -6.14 15.67
C LEU A 120 -5.93 -6.55 16.43
N VAL A 121 -6.78 -7.42 15.87
CA VAL A 121 -7.95 -7.97 16.59
C VAL A 121 -7.55 -8.61 17.92
N GLY A 122 -6.45 -9.35 17.96
CA GLY A 122 -5.91 -9.95 19.18
C GLY A 122 -5.12 -8.97 20.05
N ALA A 123 -4.31 -8.11 19.43
CA ALA A 123 -3.30 -7.32 20.12
C ALA A 123 -3.84 -6.07 20.83
N VAL A 124 -4.79 -5.35 20.22
CA VAL A 124 -5.18 -4.01 20.71
C VAL A 124 -5.99 -4.09 22.01
N PRO A 125 -5.83 -3.12 22.94
CA PRO A 125 -6.39 -3.24 24.29
C PRO A 125 -7.84 -2.75 24.43
N TRP A 126 -8.44 -2.19 23.37
CA TRP A 126 -9.78 -1.58 23.42
C TRP A 126 -10.77 -2.31 22.52
N MET A 127 -12.00 -2.51 23.01
CA MET A 127 -13.00 -3.28 22.28
C MET A 127 -13.45 -2.60 20.97
N ASP A 128 -13.60 -1.26 20.96
CA ASP A 128 -13.92 -0.51 19.73
C ASP A 128 -12.85 -0.69 18.65
N ALA A 129 -11.57 -0.71 19.04
CA ALA A 129 -10.48 -0.96 18.12
C ALA A 129 -10.51 -2.40 17.59
N LYS A 130 -10.85 -3.39 18.42
CA LYS A 130 -11.02 -4.78 17.97
C LYS A 130 -12.18 -4.94 16.99
N TYR A 131 -13.32 -4.26 17.22
CA TYR A 131 -14.45 -4.28 16.29
C TYR A 131 -14.06 -3.71 14.92
N TYR A 132 -13.33 -2.59 14.92
CA TYR A 132 -12.87 -1.99 13.69
C TYR A 132 -11.82 -2.87 12.99
N ALA A 133 -10.80 -3.36 13.70
CA ALA A 133 -9.79 -4.26 13.15
C ALA A 133 -10.40 -5.53 12.53
N GLY A 134 -11.48 -6.07 13.12
CA GLY A 134 -12.21 -7.21 12.54
C GLY A 134 -12.93 -6.85 11.24
N THR A 135 -13.43 -5.62 11.13
CA THR A 135 -14.02 -5.11 9.88
C THR A 135 -12.94 -4.91 8.82
N GLN A 136 -11.82 -4.30 9.19
CA GLN A 136 -10.69 -4.14 8.28
C GLN A 136 -10.15 -5.50 7.81
N THR A 137 -10.05 -6.50 8.69
CA THR A 137 -9.63 -7.86 8.28
C THR A 137 -10.54 -8.41 7.16
N MET A 138 -11.84 -8.13 7.22
CA MET A 138 -12.77 -8.50 6.14
C MET A 138 -12.56 -7.64 4.88
N ASP A 139 -12.33 -6.34 5.04
CA ASP A 139 -12.06 -5.41 3.92
C ASP A 139 -10.79 -5.86 3.17
N GLU A 140 -9.69 -6.14 3.85
CA GLU A 140 -8.44 -6.60 3.21
C GLU A 140 -8.56 -7.99 2.57
N ALA A 141 -9.33 -8.89 3.15
CA ALA A 141 -9.60 -10.19 2.53
C ALA A 141 -10.29 -10.00 1.17
N ARG A 142 -11.22 -9.05 1.08
CA ARG A 142 -11.88 -8.67 -0.17
C ARG A 142 -10.92 -7.95 -1.11
N HIS A 143 -10.03 -7.09 -0.62
CA HIS A 143 -9.03 -6.42 -1.45
C HIS A 143 -8.10 -7.43 -2.14
N VAL A 144 -7.61 -8.41 -1.37
CA VAL A 144 -6.84 -9.55 -1.90
C VAL A 144 -7.64 -10.34 -2.93
N GLU A 145 -8.92 -10.64 -2.65
CA GLU A 145 -9.81 -11.34 -3.57
C GLU A 145 -9.93 -10.61 -4.92
N VAL A 146 -10.26 -9.32 -4.90
CA VAL A 146 -10.54 -8.56 -6.14
C VAL A 146 -9.28 -8.25 -6.93
N PHE A 147 -8.16 -7.87 -6.30
CA PHE A 147 -6.91 -7.65 -7.03
C PHE A 147 -6.36 -8.96 -7.58
N GLY A 148 -6.39 -10.04 -6.79
CA GLY A 148 -5.98 -11.37 -7.25
C GLY A 148 -6.82 -11.86 -8.43
N ARG A 149 -8.14 -11.65 -8.39
CA ARG A 149 -9.03 -11.96 -9.50
C ARG A 149 -8.76 -11.12 -10.74
N TYR A 150 -8.53 -9.81 -10.60
CA TYR A 150 -8.22 -8.95 -11.74
C TYR A 150 -6.88 -9.35 -12.39
N LEU A 151 -5.85 -9.59 -11.59
CA LEU A 151 -4.54 -10.05 -12.07
C LEU A 151 -4.64 -11.38 -12.83
N ARG A 152 -5.39 -12.35 -12.29
CA ARG A 152 -5.54 -13.67 -12.91
C ARG A 152 -6.45 -13.65 -14.14
N ASP A 153 -7.64 -13.06 -14.03
CA ASP A 153 -8.69 -13.19 -15.06
C ASP A 153 -8.60 -12.11 -16.15
N LYS A 154 -7.94 -10.97 -15.90
CA LYS A 154 -7.87 -9.82 -16.82
C LYS A 154 -6.46 -9.53 -17.32
N LEU A 155 -5.46 -9.63 -16.46
CA LEU A 155 -4.07 -9.36 -16.85
C LEU A 155 -3.29 -10.62 -17.18
N GLU A 156 -3.67 -11.78 -16.66
CA GLU A 156 -2.96 -13.06 -16.85
C GLU A 156 -1.44 -12.97 -16.57
N TRP A 157 -1.03 -12.02 -15.72
CA TRP A 157 0.37 -11.77 -15.35
C TRP A 157 0.46 -11.25 -13.92
N GLN A 158 1.17 -12.00 -13.06
CA GLN A 158 1.45 -11.63 -11.68
C GLN A 158 2.97 -11.62 -11.43
N TRP A 159 3.42 -10.66 -10.64
CA TRP A 159 4.82 -10.47 -10.25
C TRP A 159 5.06 -10.85 -8.78
N PRO A 160 6.27 -11.28 -8.41
CA PRO A 160 6.64 -11.48 -7.01
C PRO A 160 6.65 -10.16 -6.23
N VAL A 161 6.49 -10.27 -4.91
CA VAL A 161 6.57 -9.13 -4.00
C VAL A 161 7.92 -8.41 -4.13
N ASN A 162 7.89 -7.08 -4.14
CA ASN A 162 9.11 -6.27 -4.11
C ASN A 162 9.85 -6.47 -2.78
N GLU A 163 11.18 -6.61 -2.84
CA GLU A 163 12.02 -6.85 -1.67
C GLU A 163 11.82 -5.80 -0.56
N ASN A 164 11.74 -4.50 -0.90
CA ASN A 164 11.54 -3.44 0.10
C ASN A 164 10.12 -3.45 0.68
N LEU A 165 9.12 -3.86 -0.11
CA LEU A 165 7.75 -4.05 0.39
C LEU A 165 7.72 -5.22 1.37
N LYS A 166 8.27 -6.36 0.97
CA LYS A 166 8.35 -7.57 1.79
C LYS A 166 9.07 -7.29 3.10
N GLU A 167 10.18 -6.56 3.04
CA GLU A 167 10.95 -6.18 4.22
C GLU A 167 10.14 -5.32 5.20
N LEU A 168 9.42 -4.31 4.70
CA LEU A 168 8.57 -3.47 5.55
C LEU A 168 7.37 -4.23 6.12
N LEU A 169 6.73 -5.08 5.31
CA LEU A 169 5.64 -5.95 5.76
C LEU A 169 6.12 -6.89 6.87
N ASP A 170 7.26 -7.56 6.67
CA ASP A 170 7.86 -8.43 7.66
C ASP A 170 8.18 -7.69 8.96
N ALA A 171 8.79 -6.50 8.88
CA ALA A 171 9.10 -5.68 10.04
C ALA A 171 7.84 -5.33 10.83
N THR A 172 6.77 -4.94 10.13
CA THR A 172 5.48 -4.56 10.75
C THR A 172 4.76 -5.77 11.36
N ILE A 173 4.75 -6.90 10.65
CA ILE A 173 4.08 -8.14 11.08
C ILE A 173 4.83 -8.77 12.27
N LYS A 174 6.16 -8.73 12.29
CA LYS A 174 7.00 -9.32 13.35
C LYS A 174 7.05 -8.48 14.62
N ASP A 175 6.79 -7.17 14.57
CA ASP A 175 6.81 -6.35 15.78
C ASP A 175 5.71 -6.79 16.76
N SER A 176 6.08 -7.02 18.02
CA SER A 176 5.17 -7.50 19.06
C SER A 176 4.26 -6.40 19.60
N ARG A 177 4.60 -5.12 19.37
CA ARG A 177 3.90 -3.96 19.91
C ARG A 177 2.76 -3.56 18.98
N TRP A 178 1.57 -3.46 19.52
CA TRP A 178 0.37 -3.13 18.75
C TRP A 178 0.45 -1.74 18.10
N ASP A 179 1.15 -0.78 18.72
CA ASP A 179 1.27 0.59 18.18
C ASP A 179 2.21 0.64 16.96
N PHE A 180 3.25 -0.20 16.92
CA PHE A 180 4.10 -0.38 15.74
C PHE A 180 3.34 -0.97 14.56
N LYS A 181 2.37 -1.86 14.81
CA LYS A 181 1.48 -2.38 13.77
C LYS A 181 0.64 -1.28 13.14
N TYR A 182 0.06 -0.38 13.95
CA TYR A 182 -0.63 0.80 13.43
C TYR A 182 0.32 1.76 12.70
N LEU A 183 1.50 2.02 13.25
CA LEU A 183 2.46 2.95 12.67
C LEU A 183 2.97 2.45 11.31
N GLY A 184 3.32 1.16 11.23
CA GLY A 184 3.79 0.53 10.01
C GLY A 184 2.70 0.38 8.97
N MET A 185 1.57 -0.23 9.33
CA MET A 185 0.49 -0.49 8.37
C MET A 185 -0.35 0.76 8.12
N GLN A 186 -1.04 1.29 9.14
CA GLN A 186 -2.11 2.27 8.89
C GLN A 186 -1.59 3.66 8.55
N ILE A 187 -0.44 4.03 9.12
CA ILE A 187 0.12 5.37 8.91
C ILE A 187 1.06 5.41 7.71
N ILE A 188 1.94 4.41 7.58
CA ILE A 188 2.95 4.40 6.53
C ILE A 188 2.46 3.67 5.28
N ILE A 189 2.17 2.37 5.37
CA ILE A 189 1.86 1.55 4.19
C ILE A 189 0.54 1.98 3.55
N GLU A 190 -0.55 2.06 4.31
CA GLU A 190 -1.86 2.50 3.82
C GLU A 190 -1.85 3.97 3.41
N GLY A 191 -1.11 4.82 4.14
CA GLY A 191 -0.92 6.24 3.77
C GLY A 191 -0.32 6.40 2.38
N LEU A 192 0.67 5.56 2.04
CA LEU A 192 1.27 5.49 0.70
C LEU A 192 0.31 4.82 -0.31
N ALA A 193 -0.36 3.75 0.10
CA ALA A 193 -1.30 3.02 -0.74
C ALA A 193 -2.43 3.93 -1.22
N MET A 194 -3.01 4.76 -0.35
CA MET A 194 -4.05 5.71 -0.73
C MET A 194 -3.59 6.72 -1.77
N ALA A 195 -2.36 7.22 -1.68
CA ALA A 195 -1.82 8.11 -2.68
C ALA A 195 -1.59 7.39 -4.02
N ALA A 196 -1.14 6.13 -3.99
CA ALA A 196 -0.94 5.30 -5.17
C ALA A 196 -2.27 4.91 -5.85
N PHE A 197 -3.27 4.49 -5.07
CA PHE A 197 -4.63 4.23 -5.55
C PHE A 197 -5.27 5.48 -6.10
N GLY A 198 -5.13 6.62 -5.42
CA GLY A 198 -5.62 7.89 -5.91
C GLY A 198 -5.00 8.27 -7.24
N ASN A 199 -3.68 8.07 -7.43
CA ASN A 199 -3.05 8.27 -8.72
C ASN A 199 -3.62 7.34 -9.79
N LEU A 200 -3.70 6.03 -9.51
CA LEU A 200 -4.25 5.04 -10.44
C LEU A 200 -5.69 5.36 -10.83
N PHE A 201 -6.55 5.69 -9.86
CA PHE A 201 -7.95 6.05 -10.08
C PHE A 201 -8.12 7.25 -11.01
N GLN A 202 -7.25 8.26 -10.87
CA GLN A 202 -7.26 9.44 -11.73
C GLN A 202 -6.89 9.10 -13.17
N ILE A 203 -5.86 8.28 -13.37
CA ILE A 203 -5.32 8.03 -14.71
C ILE A 203 -6.00 6.87 -15.43
N THR A 204 -6.51 5.86 -14.72
CA THR A 204 -7.09 4.68 -15.36
C THR A 204 -8.38 5.01 -16.11
N THR A 205 -8.50 4.44 -17.30
CA THR A 205 -9.64 4.60 -18.19
C THR A 205 -10.48 3.32 -18.30
N GLU A 206 -9.99 2.19 -17.78
CA GLU A 206 -10.70 0.92 -17.83
C GLU A 206 -11.75 0.87 -16.70
N PRO A 207 -13.04 0.71 -17.04
CA PRO A 207 -14.14 0.91 -16.11
C PRO A 207 -14.17 -0.07 -14.93
N LEU A 208 -13.80 -1.34 -15.14
CA LEU A 208 -13.78 -2.33 -14.06
C LEU A 208 -12.71 -2.00 -13.02
N LEU A 209 -11.48 -1.73 -13.44
CA LEU A 209 -10.37 -1.34 -12.57
C LEU A 209 -10.66 -0.01 -11.88
N LYS A 210 -11.24 0.96 -12.59
CA LYS A 210 -11.61 2.25 -12.01
C LYS A 210 -12.59 2.09 -10.86
N GLU A 211 -13.63 1.28 -11.04
CA GLU A 211 -14.62 1.00 -9.99
C GLU A 211 -14.04 0.15 -8.86
N LEU A 212 -13.20 -0.84 -9.17
CA LEU A 212 -12.48 -1.64 -8.17
C LEU A 212 -11.65 -0.75 -7.26
N VAL A 213 -10.81 0.11 -7.83
CA VAL A 213 -9.96 1.03 -7.06
C VAL A 213 -10.81 2.02 -6.27
N ARG A 214 -11.94 2.51 -6.82
CA ARG A 214 -12.87 3.39 -6.10
C ARG A 214 -13.40 2.73 -4.82
N TYR A 215 -13.78 1.46 -4.89
CA TYR A 215 -14.27 0.71 -3.73
C TYR A 215 -13.17 0.49 -2.69
N VAL A 216 -11.98 0.06 -3.11
CA VAL A 216 -10.82 -0.10 -2.23
C VAL A 216 -10.48 1.22 -1.53
N MET A 217 -10.36 2.32 -2.27
CA MET A 217 -10.05 3.64 -1.70
C MET A 217 -11.05 4.12 -0.65
N LYS A 218 -12.33 3.75 -0.78
CA LYS A 218 -13.35 4.07 0.22
C LYS A 218 -13.06 3.38 1.56
N ASP A 219 -12.50 2.18 1.51
CA ASP A 219 -12.13 1.39 2.68
C ASP A 219 -10.83 1.91 3.30
N GLU A 220 -9.82 2.13 2.46
CA GLU A 220 -8.50 2.63 2.88
C GLU A 220 -8.54 4.00 3.57
N SER A 221 -9.42 4.91 3.15
CA SER A 221 -9.57 6.21 3.85
C SER A 221 -9.95 6.02 5.32
N ARG A 222 -10.74 4.97 5.61
CA ARG A 222 -11.14 4.64 6.98
C ARG A 222 -10.04 3.86 7.71
N HIS A 223 -9.23 3.05 7.03
CA HIS A 223 -8.09 2.35 7.64
C HIS A 223 -7.01 3.34 8.13
N VAL A 224 -6.70 4.37 7.34
CA VAL A 224 -5.83 5.48 7.78
C VAL A 224 -6.44 6.22 8.97
N ALA A 225 -7.74 6.53 8.93
CA ALA A 225 -8.43 7.17 10.04
C ALA A 225 -8.41 6.31 11.31
N PHE A 226 -8.51 4.99 11.16
CA PHE A 226 -8.40 4.03 12.26
C PHE A 226 -7.03 4.10 12.94
N GLY A 227 -5.95 4.19 12.16
CA GLY A 227 -4.60 4.42 12.68
C GLY A 227 -4.47 5.72 13.45
N VAL A 228 -4.91 6.84 12.84
CA VAL A 228 -4.82 8.17 13.45
C VAL A 228 -5.60 8.25 14.76
N LEU A 229 -6.85 7.76 14.79
CA LEU A 229 -7.69 7.77 15.99
C LEU A 229 -7.13 6.88 17.11
N SER A 230 -6.59 5.71 16.76
CA SER A 230 -6.05 4.76 17.74
C SER A 230 -4.78 5.28 18.39
N LEU A 231 -3.88 5.89 17.60
CA LEU A 231 -2.59 6.43 18.04
C LEU A 231 -2.69 7.84 18.61
N LYS A 232 -3.83 8.52 18.47
CA LYS A 232 -4.06 9.86 19.03
C LYS A 232 -3.72 9.88 20.53
N ASP A 233 -2.89 10.86 20.89
CA ASP A 233 -2.36 11.13 22.23
C ASP A 233 -1.52 10.00 22.86
N TYR A 234 -1.34 8.86 22.18
CA TYR A 234 -0.64 7.69 22.74
C TYR A 234 0.85 7.96 23.03
N TYR A 235 1.48 8.81 22.22
CA TYR A 235 2.91 9.08 22.30
C TYR A 235 3.31 10.25 23.22
N GLN A 236 2.35 10.99 23.78
CA GLN A 236 2.63 12.27 24.49
C GLN A 236 3.53 12.11 25.72
N ASP A 237 3.29 11.07 26.53
CA ASP A 237 4.03 10.82 27.79
C ASP A 237 5.01 9.63 27.67
N MET A 238 5.31 9.19 26.46
CA MET A 238 6.17 8.04 26.22
C MET A 238 7.65 8.39 26.54
N PRO A 239 8.40 7.50 27.21
CA PRO A 239 9.82 7.74 27.50
C PRO A 239 10.63 8.02 26.23
N ALA A 240 11.62 8.92 26.32
CA ALA A 240 12.43 9.32 25.16
C ALA A 240 13.14 8.15 24.45
N GLY A 241 13.48 7.08 25.19
CA GLY A 241 14.03 5.86 24.60
C GLY A 241 13.01 5.12 23.74
N GLU A 242 11.77 5.01 24.19
CA GLU A 242 10.70 4.36 23.43
C GLU A 242 10.25 5.20 22.22
N ILE A 243 10.25 6.53 22.35
CA ILE A 243 10.03 7.43 21.21
C ILE A 243 11.12 7.23 20.16
N ARG A 244 12.38 7.07 20.57
CA ARG A 244 13.49 6.84 19.64
C ARG A 244 13.29 5.58 18.79
N ASP A 245 12.76 4.50 19.36
CA ASP A 245 12.43 3.30 18.58
C ASP A 245 11.42 3.61 17.45
N ARG A 246 10.40 4.45 17.72
CA ARG A 246 9.42 4.86 16.70
C ARG A 246 10.06 5.77 15.67
N GLU A 247 10.90 6.72 16.09
CA GLU A 247 11.67 7.57 15.16
C GLU A 247 12.53 6.74 14.22
N ASP A 248 13.26 5.75 14.75
CA ASP A 248 14.13 4.89 13.96
C ASP A 248 13.32 4.06 12.95
N PHE A 249 12.18 3.50 13.38
CA PHE A 249 11.29 2.76 12.50
C PHE A 249 10.64 3.63 11.42
N ILE A 250 10.19 4.85 11.75
CA ILE A 250 9.62 5.78 10.77
C ILE A 250 10.64 6.10 9.68
N ILE A 251 11.87 6.43 10.07
CA ILE A 251 12.94 6.77 9.14
C ILE A 251 13.24 5.57 8.24
N TYR A 252 13.45 4.41 8.84
CA TYR A 252 13.71 3.16 8.13
C TYR A 252 12.59 2.79 7.15
N ALA A 253 11.34 2.83 7.58
CA ALA A 253 10.19 2.48 6.76
C ALA A 253 10.01 3.46 5.59
N CYS A 254 10.18 4.77 5.81
CA CYS A 254 10.11 5.76 4.73
C CYS A 254 11.27 5.61 3.72
N GLU A 255 12.47 5.21 4.16
CA GLU A 255 13.59 4.90 3.28
C GLU A 255 13.32 3.67 2.39
N LEU A 256 12.79 2.57 2.96
CA LEU A 256 12.37 1.39 2.20
C LEU A 256 11.31 1.74 1.16
N MET A 257 10.31 2.53 1.56
CA MET A 257 9.21 2.90 0.66
C MET A 257 9.65 3.79 -0.50
N ARG A 258 10.61 4.70 -0.28
CA ARG A 258 11.23 5.45 -1.38
C ARG A 258 11.90 4.52 -2.40
N ASN A 259 12.56 3.45 -1.93
CA ASN A 259 13.29 2.51 -2.79
C ASN A 259 12.39 1.47 -3.48
N ARG A 260 11.23 1.13 -2.89
CA ARG A 260 10.22 0.22 -3.47
C ARG A 260 9.74 0.67 -4.85
N LEU A 261 9.63 1.98 -5.06
CA LEU A 261 8.85 2.58 -6.15
C LEU A 261 9.65 2.80 -7.45
N VAL A 262 10.67 1.97 -7.68
CA VAL A 262 11.50 2.01 -8.89
C VAL A 262 10.92 1.11 -9.99
N GLY A 263 10.29 -0.02 -9.62
CA GLY A 263 9.72 -0.97 -10.60
C GLY A 263 10.77 -1.63 -11.50
N ASP A 264 12.01 -1.71 -11.04
CA ASP A 264 13.15 -2.26 -11.78
C ASP A 264 13.01 -3.75 -12.13
N GLN A 265 12.10 -4.48 -11.46
CA GLN A 265 11.71 -5.85 -11.79
C GLN A 265 11.28 -6.00 -13.26
N ILE A 266 10.72 -4.94 -13.87
CA ILE A 266 10.35 -4.96 -15.30
C ILE A 266 11.54 -5.24 -16.23
N ALA A 267 12.77 -4.90 -15.80
CA ALA A 267 13.98 -5.16 -16.55
C ALA A 267 14.15 -6.66 -16.85
N VAL A 268 13.73 -7.53 -15.94
CA VAL A 268 13.84 -8.99 -16.10
C VAL A 268 12.98 -9.47 -17.27
N ALA A 269 11.71 -9.04 -17.35
CA ALA A 269 10.83 -9.41 -18.45
C ALA A 269 11.30 -8.86 -19.80
N MET A 270 11.95 -7.70 -19.80
CA MET A 270 12.45 -7.07 -21.02
C MET A 270 13.87 -7.50 -21.41
N GLY A 271 14.54 -8.34 -20.60
CA GLY A 271 15.93 -8.73 -20.82
C GLY A 271 16.92 -7.55 -20.72
N TRP A 272 16.59 -6.54 -19.91
CA TRP A 272 17.42 -5.35 -19.68
C TRP A 272 18.27 -5.48 -18.42
N ASN A 273 19.27 -4.62 -18.29
CA ASN A 273 20.04 -4.51 -17.07
C ASN A 273 19.19 -3.82 -15.98
N ARG A 274 18.99 -4.49 -14.85
CA ARG A 274 18.18 -4.01 -13.73
C ARG A 274 18.73 -2.71 -13.12
N ASP A 275 20.04 -2.60 -12.98
CA ASP A 275 20.70 -1.41 -12.40
C ASP A 275 20.56 -0.20 -13.32
N GLU A 276 20.68 -0.39 -14.64
CA GLU A 276 20.46 0.69 -15.61
C GLU A 276 19.02 1.20 -15.58
N VAL A 277 18.04 0.29 -15.58
CA VAL A 277 16.62 0.63 -15.46
C VAL A 277 16.36 1.39 -14.16
N ARG A 278 16.94 0.94 -13.05
CA ARG A 278 16.86 1.61 -11.76
C ARG A 278 17.40 3.03 -11.83
N ASP A 279 18.59 3.23 -12.37
CA ASP A 279 19.22 4.56 -12.46
C ASP A 279 18.41 5.52 -13.34
N VAL A 280 17.88 5.04 -14.47
CA VAL A 280 17.02 5.84 -15.35
C VAL A 280 15.74 6.26 -14.62
N VAL A 281 15.03 5.32 -13.96
CA VAL A 281 13.79 5.64 -13.24
C VAL A 281 14.05 6.52 -12.02
N LEU A 282 15.20 6.36 -11.35
CA LEU A 282 15.60 7.23 -10.25
C LEU A 282 15.90 8.65 -10.72
N GLY A 283 16.56 8.82 -11.87
CA GLY A 283 16.86 10.11 -12.49
C GLY A 283 15.71 10.77 -13.25
N SER A 284 14.63 10.02 -13.54
CA SER A 284 13.46 10.52 -14.26
C SER A 284 12.68 11.56 -13.44
N PRO A 285 12.38 12.76 -14.00
CA PRO A 285 11.53 13.75 -13.33
C PRO A 285 10.14 13.21 -12.97
N LEU A 286 9.57 12.36 -13.84
CA LEU A 286 8.28 11.73 -13.60
C LEU A 286 8.36 10.73 -12.42
N GLY A 287 9.40 9.88 -12.42
CA GLY A 287 9.63 8.94 -11.32
C GLY A 287 9.86 9.66 -9.99
N LEU A 288 10.63 10.76 -9.99
CA LEU A 288 10.85 11.58 -8.80
C LEU A 288 9.56 12.21 -8.27
N ALA A 289 8.76 12.83 -9.15
CA ALA A 289 7.50 13.46 -8.77
C ALA A 289 6.49 12.46 -8.18
N PHE A 290 6.37 11.27 -8.80
CA PHE A 290 5.51 10.21 -8.30
C PHE A 290 5.94 9.74 -6.90
N ARG A 291 7.24 9.45 -6.71
CA ARG A 291 7.76 8.98 -5.41
C ARG A 291 7.55 9.99 -4.28
N ARG A 292 7.69 11.29 -4.56
CA ARG A 292 7.44 12.34 -3.55
C ARG A 292 5.97 12.41 -3.18
N THR A 293 5.09 12.46 -4.18
CA THR A 293 3.63 12.59 -3.98
C THR A 293 3.06 11.50 -3.08
N LEU A 294 3.63 10.29 -3.07
CA LEU A 294 3.16 9.21 -2.22
C LEU A 294 3.25 9.52 -0.72
N PHE A 295 4.20 10.35 -0.29
CA PHE A 295 4.35 10.75 1.11
C PHE A 295 3.38 11.85 1.55
N MET A 296 2.52 12.35 0.66
CA MET A 296 1.61 13.47 0.94
C MET A 296 0.63 13.21 2.10
N ARG A 297 0.37 11.94 2.44
CA ARG A 297 -0.44 11.56 3.61
C ARG A 297 0.39 11.17 4.82
N VAL A 298 1.53 10.52 4.60
CA VAL A 298 2.38 9.98 5.67
C VAL A 298 2.92 11.12 6.54
N VAL A 299 3.54 12.13 5.92
CA VAL A 299 4.21 13.23 6.65
C VAL A 299 3.24 14.02 7.53
N PRO A 300 2.09 14.53 7.04
CA PRO A 300 1.18 15.28 7.89
C PRO A 300 0.51 14.41 8.97
N ASN A 301 0.25 13.12 8.72
CA ASN A 301 -0.29 12.24 9.76
C ASN A 301 0.75 11.96 10.87
N LEU A 302 2.02 11.77 10.53
CA LEU A 302 3.09 11.66 11.53
C LEU A 302 3.22 12.95 12.36
N LYS A 303 3.05 14.12 11.74
CA LYS A 303 2.98 15.41 12.47
C LYS A 303 1.79 15.47 13.42
N ARG A 304 0.59 15.10 12.96
CA ARG A 304 -0.63 15.04 13.79
C ARG A 304 -0.46 14.13 15.00
N LEU A 305 0.31 13.05 14.86
CA LEU A 305 0.62 12.11 15.94
C LEU A 305 1.79 12.54 16.85
N GLY A 306 2.39 13.70 16.61
CA GLY A 306 3.53 14.21 17.40
C GLY A 306 4.85 13.51 17.11
N LEU A 307 4.94 12.71 16.04
CA LEU A 307 6.11 11.90 15.68
C LEU A 307 7.05 12.58 14.68
N LEU A 308 6.69 13.77 14.18
CA LEU A 308 7.57 14.57 13.33
C LEU A 308 8.59 15.37 14.18
N SER A 309 9.45 14.66 14.88
CA SER A 309 10.49 15.25 15.73
C SER A 309 11.59 15.94 14.92
N PRO A 310 12.50 16.73 15.53
CA PRO A 310 13.65 17.30 14.82
C PRO A 310 14.51 16.24 14.10
N ARG A 311 14.63 15.03 14.67
CA ARG A 311 15.37 13.91 14.06
C ARG A 311 14.66 13.41 12.80
N VAL A 312 13.36 13.15 12.90
CA VAL A 312 12.54 12.68 11.77
C VAL A 312 12.48 13.75 10.68
N ARG A 313 12.31 15.03 11.03
CA ARG A 313 12.38 16.15 10.07
C ARG A 313 13.71 16.18 9.31
N ALA A 314 14.84 15.99 10.00
CA ALA A 314 16.15 15.98 9.36
C ALA A 314 16.32 14.82 8.39
N ALA A 315 15.74 13.64 8.68
CA ALA A 315 15.71 12.53 7.75
C ALA A 315 14.79 12.81 6.54
N PHE A 316 13.58 13.32 6.79
CA PHE A 316 12.60 13.62 5.75
C PHE A 316 13.06 14.74 4.81
N ALA A 317 13.85 15.69 5.30
CA ALA A 317 14.51 16.69 4.47
C ALA A 317 15.50 16.06 3.46
N LYS A 318 16.26 15.03 3.86
CA LYS A 318 17.16 14.28 2.95
C LYS A 318 16.40 13.44 1.93
N LEU A 319 15.18 13.02 2.28
CA LEU A 319 14.29 12.28 1.39
C LEU A 319 13.48 13.20 0.46
N GLU A 320 13.58 14.54 0.63
CA GLU A 320 12.84 15.55 -0.15
C GLU A 320 11.30 15.44 -0.03
N ILE A 321 10.81 14.99 1.13
CA ILE A 321 9.36 14.79 1.38
C ILE A 321 8.80 15.76 2.43
N LEU A 322 9.63 16.63 3.02
CA LEU A 322 9.21 17.55 4.08
C LEU A 322 8.21 18.62 3.58
N GLU A 323 8.11 18.84 2.26
CA GLU A 323 7.16 19.79 1.67
C GLU A 323 5.70 19.49 2.03
N PHE A 324 5.37 18.23 2.34
CA PHE A 324 4.02 17.80 2.70
C PHE A 324 3.69 18.00 4.18
N GLU A 325 4.59 18.58 4.98
CA GLU A 325 4.40 18.74 6.43
C GLU A 325 3.08 19.45 6.80
N ASP A 326 2.67 20.43 5.99
CA ASP A 326 1.45 21.22 6.21
C ASP A 326 0.35 20.88 5.20
N ALA A 327 0.49 19.79 4.45
CA ALA A 327 -0.54 19.31 3.54
C ALA A 327 -1.77 18.82 4.32
N ASP A 328 -2.94 18.96 3.72
CA ASP A 328 -4.16 18.35 4.24
C ASP A 328 -4.27 16.90 3.74
N PRO A 329 -4.06 15.89 4.60
CA PRO A 329 -4.05 14.48 4.18
C PRO A 329 -5.41 13.97 3.69
N GLU A 330 -6.49 14.72 3.95
CA GLU A 330 -7.87 14.34 3.58
C GLU A 330 -8.42 15.17 2.41
N ALA A 331 -7.64 16.12 1.87
CA ALA A 331 -8.09 16.97 0.76
C ALA A 331 -8.55 16.15 -0.44
N GLN A 332 -7.72 15.18 -0.84
CA GLN A 332 -8.03 14.28 -1.95
C GLN A 332 -9.27 13.42 -1.66
N ASP A 333 -9.45 12.94 -0.43
CA ASP A 333 -10.63 12.13 -0.09
C ASP A 333 -11.93 12.91 -0.26
N ARG A 334 -11.94 14.18 0.16
CA ARG A 334 -13.12 15.04 -0.02
C ARG A 334 -13.39 15.37 -1.49
N GLU A 335 -12.34 15.62 -2.27
CA GLU A 335 -12.48 15.83 -3.72
C GLU A 335 -13.05 14.60 -4.42
N LEU A 336 -12.74 13.40 -3.93
CA LEU A 336 -13.23 12.13 -4.46
C LEU A 336 -14.55 11.66 -3.82
N GLY A 337 -15.09 12.40 -2.83
CA GLY A 337 -16.31 12.03 -2.12
C GLY A 337 -16.17 10.76 -1.26
N LEU A 338 -14.97 10.46 -0.77
CA LEU A 338 -14.66 9.28 0.06
C LEU A 338 -14.90 9.51 1.55
N VAL A 339 -14.90 10.77 2.01
CA VAL A 339 -15.09 11.16 3.43
C VAL A 339 -16.07 12.30 3.61
#